data_AF-A0A920NIC2-F1
#
_entry.id   AF-A0A920NIC2-F1
#
_cell.length_a   1.000
_cell.length_b   1.000
_cell.length_c   1.000
_cell.angle_alpha   90.00
_cell.angle_beta   90.00
_cell.angle_gamma   90.00
#
_symmetry.space_group_name_H-M   'P 1'
#
loop_
_entity.id
_entity.type
_entity.pdbx_description
1 polymer ?
#
loop_
_entity_poly.entity_id
_entity_poly.type
_entity_poly.pdbx_seq_one_letter_code
_entity_poly.pdbx_strand_id
1 'polypeptide(L)'
;MGCNLVSGAEYFFYKSGLESKINSFDVSILCEGKFDKSSLEGKVMGQILNKNKGISYFLGGVYDYEDRKYLKISLNVEKPV
;
A
#
# COMPACT_ATOMS: atom_id res chain seq x y z
N MET A 1 -4.04 -27.29 17.89
CA MET A 1 -3.28 -26.73 16.76
C MET A 1 -2.54 -25.50 17.28
N GLY A 2 -1.23 -25.60 17.50
CA GLY A 2 -0.41 -24.56 18.16
C GLY A 2 0.16 -23.51 17.20
N CYS A 3 -0.66 -23.00 16.28
CA CYS A 3 -0.22 -21.98 15.32
C CYS A 3 -0.39 -20.57 15.91
N ASN A 4 0.57 -19.69 15.63
CA ASN A 4 0.48 -18.29 16.01
C ASN A 4 -0.31 -17.51 14.94
N LEU A 5 -1.33 -16.77 15.39
CA LEU A 5 -2.00 -15.77 14.58
C LEU A 5 -1.07 -14.57 14.41
N VAL A 6 -0.81 -14.19 13.16
CA VAL A 6 0.03 -13.05 12.81
C VAL A 6 -0.68 -12.17 11.78
N SER A 7 -0.34 -10.88 11.74
CA SER A 7 -0.83 -9.97 10.71
C SER A 7 -0.33 -10.44 9.35
N GLY A 8 -1.26 -10.65 8.40
CA GLY A 8 -0.90 -11.03 7.03
C GLY A 8 -0.04 -9.98 6.34
N ALA A 9 -0.26 -8.71 6.64
CA ALA A 9 0.53 -7.61 6.09
C ALA A 9 1.97 -7.61 6.62
N GLU A 10 2.15 -7.81 7.93
CA GLU A 10 3.48 -7.91 8.54
C GLU A 10 4.22 -9.16 8.05
N TYR A 11 3.52 -10.29 7.97
CA TYR A 11 4.08 -11.53 7.46
C TYR A 11 4.55 -11.38 6.01
N PHE A 12 3.74 -10.76 5.14
CA PHE A 12 4.11 -10.45 3.77
C PHE A 12 5.37 -9.57 3.72
N PHE A 13 5.40 -8.51 4.53
CA PHE A 13 6.50 -7.55 4.54
C PHE A 13 7.83 -8.20 4.95
N TYR A 14 7.79 -9.03 5.99
CA TYR A 14 8.94 -9.81 6.45
C TYR A 14 9.40 -10.85 5.42
N LYS A 15 8.48 -11.66 4.88
CA LYS A 15 8.84 -12.77 3.99
C LYS A 15 9.22 -12.34 2.57
N SER A 16 8.70 -11.23 2.08
CA SER A 16 9.07 -10.69 0.77
C SER A 16 10.46 -10.03 0.74
N GLY A 17 11.02 -9.72 1.92
CA GLY A 17 12.25 -8.91 2.04
C GLY A 17 12.05 -7.44 1.68
N LEU A 18 10.81 -7.01 1.43
CA LEU A 18 10.47 -5.64 1.06
C LEU A 18 10.93 -4.64 2.13
N GLU A 19 10.93 -5.05 3.40
CA GLU A 19 11.42 -4.22 4.51
C GLU A 19 12.84 -3.69 4.31
N SER A 20 13.73 -4.52 3.78
CA SER A 20 15.12 -4.14 3.52
C SER A 20 15.31 -3.25 2.29
N LYS A 21 14.31 -3.19 1.40
CA LYS A 21 14.40 -2.54 0.09
C LYS A 21 13.51 -1.32 -0.07
N ILE A 22 12.48 -1.16 0.76
CA ILE A 22 11.45 -0.13 0.54
C ILE A 22 12.02 1.29 0.46
N ASN A 23 13.11 1.57 1.18
CA ASN A 23 13.80 2.87 1.18
C ASN A 23 15.03 2.91 0.26
N SER A 24 15.27 1.88 -0.58
CA SER A 24 16.30 1.92 -1.62
C SER A 24 15.79 2.48 -2.96
N PHE A 25 14.52 2.91 -3.02
CA PHE A 25 13.88 3.45 -4.20
C PHE A 25 13.47 4.91 -3.97
N ASP A 26 13.70 5.76 -4.96
CA ASP A 26 13.26 7.16 -4.92
C ASP A 26 11.74 7.30 -5.12
N VAL A 27 11.18 6.38 -5.91
CA VAL A 27 9.77 6.39 -6.34
C VAL A 27 9.15 5.01 -6.13
N SER A 28 7.94 4.98 -5.60
CA SER A 28 7.10 3.80 -5.44
C SER A 28 5.78 3.99 -6.19
N ILE A 29 5.40 3.00 -7.00
CA ILE A 29 4.08 2.94 -7.63
C ILE A 29 3.30 1.84 -6.92
N LEU A 30 2.21 2.21 -6.28
CA LEU A 30 1.40 1.33 -5.44
C LEU A 30 0.04 1.12 -6.07
N CYS A 31 -0.41 -0.13 -6.11
CA CYS A 31 -1.63 -0.50 -6.81
C CYS A 31 -2.61 -1.24 -5.92
N GLU A 32 -3.89 -0.83 -5.92
CA GLU A 32 -4.98 -1.62 -5.37
C GLU A 32 -6.31 -1.32 -6.07
N GLY A 33 -7.28 -2.22 -5.97
CA GLY A 33 -8.59 -2.04 -6.60
C GLY A 33 -9.38 -0.86 -6.03
N LYS A 34 -9.46 -0.77 -4.70
CA LYS A 34 -10.11 0.34 -3.97
C LYS A 34 -9.21 0.79 -2.81
N PHE A 35 -8.78 2.05 -2.86
CA PHE A 35 -8.09 2.71 -1.75
C PHE A 35 -9.11 3.42 -0.88
N ASP A 36 -9.29 2.96 0.35
CA ASP A 36 -10.12 3.61 1.37
C ASP A 36 -9.43 3.57 2.74
N LYS A 37 -10.11 4.04 3.80
CA LYS A 37 -9.53 4.04 5.15
C LYS A 37 -9.00 2.67 5.59
N SER A 38 -9.66 1.58 5.18
CA SER A 38 -9.23 0.22 5.51
C SER A 38 -7.91 -0.16 4.82
N SER A 39 -7.53 0.52 3.74
CA SER A 39 -6.25 0.28 3.07
C SER A 39 -5.05 0.74 3.89
N LEU A 40 -5.25 1.68 4.81
CA LEU A 40 -4.24 2.09 5.78
C LEU A 40 -4.22 1.22 7.05
N GLU A 41 -5.34 0.56 7.36
CA GLU A 41 -5.53 -0.20 8.59
C GLU A 41 -5.41 -1.72 8.34
N GLY A 42 -4.22 -2.28 8.56
CA GLY A 42 -4.01 -3.73 8.58
C GLY A 42 -3.76 -4.39 7.22
N LYS A 43 -3.84 -3.65 6.11
CA LYS A 43 -3.41 -4.13 4.79
C LYS A 43 -1.92 -3.87 4.53
N VAL A 44 -1.38 -4.54 3.51
CA VAL A 44 0.00 -4.36 3.02
C VAL A 44 0.25 -2.91 2.60
N MET A 45 -0.73 -2.26 1.98
CA MET A 45 -0.63 -0.87 1.52
C MET A 45 -0.28 0.10 2.65
N GLY A 46 -1.01 0.05 3.77
CA GLY A 46 -0.73 0.86 4.95
C GLY A 46 0.66 0.60 5.53
N GLN A 47 1.12 -0.66 5.57
CA GLN A 47 2.46 -1.01 6.03
C GLN A 47 3.56 -0.41 5.13
N ILE A 48 3.36 -0.45 3.80
CA ILE A 48 4.27 0.18 2.82
C ILE A 48 4.30 1.69 3.07
N LEU A 49 3.16 2.36 3.08
CA LEU A 49 3.06 3.82 3.21
C LEU A 49 3.65 4.34 4.54
N ASN A 50 3.50 3.58 5.62
CA ASN A 50 4.07 3.94 6.92
C ASN A 50 5.60 3.84 6.97
N LYS A 51 6.21 2.95 6.18
CA LYS A 51 7.66 2.68 6.20
C LYS A 51 8.42 3.33 5.04
N ASN A 52 7.73 3.70 3.96
CA ASN A 52 8.31 4.33 2.79
C ASN A 52 8.58 5.82 3.04
N LYS A 53 9.81 6.25 2.81
CA LYS A 53 10.23 7.66 2.88
C LYS A 53 10.30 8.33 1.51
N GLY A 54 10.21 7.54 0.43
CA GLY A 54 10.25 8.01 -0.95
C GLY A 54 8.91 8.57 -1.43
N ILE A 55 8.88 9.00 -2.69
CA ILE A 55 7.65 9.50 -3.32
C ILE A 55 6.75 8.32 -3.67
N SER A 56 5.51 8.33 -3.20
CA SER A 56 4.51 7.30 -3.52
C SER A 56 3.44 7.83 -4.49
N TYR A 57 3.18 7.06 -5.54
CA TYR A 57 2.10 7.25 -6.50
C TYR A 57 1.12 6.09 -6.40
N PHE A 58 -0.15 6.37 -6.70
CA PHE A 58 -1.21 5.38 -6.66
C PHE A 58 -1.80 5.13 -8.04
N LEU A 59 -1.94 3.86 -8.39
CA LEU A 59 -2.62 3.40 -9.57
C LEU A 59 -3.69 2.39 -9.18
N GLY A 60 -4.97 2.73 -9.34
CA GLY A 60 -6.05 1.88 -8.87
C GLY A 60 -7.36 2.11 -9.59
N GLY A 61 -8.40 1.41 -9.14
CA GLY A 61 -9.76 1.60 -9.65
C GLY A 61 -10.45 2.77 -8.98
N VAL A 62 -10.64 2.67 -7.66
CA VAL A 62 -11.39 3.65 -6.86
C VAL A 62 -10.48 4.24 -5.78
N TYR A 63 -10.50 5.58 -5.67
CA TYR A 63 -9.85 6.31 -4.58
C TYR A 63 -10.91 6.99 -3.72
N ASP A 64 -11.23 6.36 -2.59
CA ASP A 64 -12.29 6.69 -1.64
C ASP A 64 -11.67 7.01 -0.26
N TYR A 65 -10.73 7.97 -0.27
CA TYR A 65 -10.05 8.44 0.93
C TYR A 65 -9.85 9.95 0.87
N GLU A 66 -10.29 10.65 1.91
CA GLU A 66 -10.36 12.12 1.89
C GLU A 66 -8.97 12.78 1.96
N ASP A 67 -7.98 12.13 2.58
CA ASP A 67 -6.66 12.71 2.80
C ASP A 67 -5.65 12.24 1.73
N ARG A 68 -5.26 13.15 0.82
CA ARG A 68 -4.27 12.86 -0.23
C ARG A 68 -2.81 12.96 0.23
N LYS A 69 -2.53 13.14 1.52
CA LYS A 69 -1.15 13.27 2.03
C LYS A 69 -0.24 12.10 1.67
N TYR A 70 -0.79 10.90 1.53
CA TYR A 70 0.00 9.69 1.30
C TYR A 70 0.41 9.47 -0.16
N LEU A 71 -0.31 10.04 -1.13
CA LEU A 71 -0.20 9.69 -2.54
C LEU A 71 -0.28 10.95 -3.41
N LYS A 72 0.79 11.25 -4.15
CA LYS A 72 0.90 12.50 -4.93
C LYS A 72 -0.05 12.56 -6.13
N ILE A 73 -0.28 11.44 -6.80
CA ILE A 73 -1.17 11.33 -7.97
C ILE A 73 -1.91 10.01 -7.87
N SER A 74 -3.23 10.06 -8.10
CA SER A 74 -4.09 8.89 -8.27
C SER A 74 -4.55 8.86 -9.72
N LEU A 75 -4.16 7.85 -10.47
CA LEU A 75 -4.75 7.56 -11.78
C LEU A 75 -5.83 6.50 -11.57
N ASN A 76 -7.09 6.90 -11.70
CA ASN A 76 -8.21 5.98 -11.67
C ASN A 76 -8.42 5.43 -13.08
N VAL A 77 -8.30 4.11 -13.25
CA VAL A 77 -8.66 3.46 -14.50
C VAL A 77 -10.17 3.24 -14.48
N GLU A 78 -10.92 4.15 -15.10
CA GLU A 78 -12.35 3.93 -15.34
C GLU A 78 -12.51 2.73 -16.29
N LYS A 79 -13.45 1.83 -15.98
CA LYS A 79 -13.78 0.75 -16.90
C LYS A 79 -14.28 1.37 -18.21
N PRO A 80 -13.79 0.94 -19.39
CA PRO A 80 -14.43 1.33 -20.64
C PRO A 80 -15.89 0.90 -20.60
N VAL A 81 -16.78 1.84 -20.95
CA VAL A 81 -18.23 1.64 -21.04
C VAL A 81 -18.56 0.66 -22.15
#